data_AF-A0AB38YST2-F1
#
_entry.id   AF-A0AB38YST2-F1
#
_cell.length_a   1.000
_cell.length_b   1.000
_cell.length_c   1.000
_cell.angle_alpha   90.00
_cell.angle_beta   90.00
_cell.angle_gamma   90.00
#
_symmetry.space_group_name_H-M   'P 1'
#
loop_
_entity.id
_entity.type
_entity.pdbx_description
1 polymer ?
#
loop_
_entity_poly.entity_id
_entity_poly.type
_entity_poly.pdbx_seq_one_letter_code
_entity_poly.pdbx_strand_id
1 'polypeptide(L)' 'MTDKNLTEAELSNITLPALVRLLQLEGYDLDKILSEYQEKVLGNLLSGSSPQLKHQTIAHLEKIISTAKSDDLLKK' A
#
# COMPACT_ATOMS: atom_id res chain seq x y z
N MET A 1 25.38 -15.99 -14.08
CA MET A 1 24.68 -14.86 -13.45
C MET A 1 24.15 -15.38 -12.13
N THR A 2 24.59 -14.84 -11.00
CA THR A 2 24.09 -15.26 -9.69
C THR A 2 22.66 -14.72 -9.54
N ASP A 3 21.68 -15.62 -9.49
CA ASP A 3 20.31 -15.33 -9.05
C ASP A 3 20.37 -14.78 -7.62
N LYS A 4 20.46 -13.45 -7.50
CA LYS A 4 20.32 -12.79 -6.22
C LYS A 4 18.83 -12.79 -5.91
N ASN A 5 18.38 -13.76 -5.12
CA ASN A 5 17.02 -13.76 -4.60
C ASN A 5 16.78 -12.44 -3.85
N LEU A 6 15.70 -11.76 -4.22
CA LEU A 6 15.26 -10.55 -3.51
C LEU A 6 14.87 -10.93 -2.08
N THR A 7 15.19 -10.04 -1.14
CA THR A 7 14.71 -10.13 0.22
C THR A 7 13.19 -9.89 0.28
N GLU A 8 12.54 -10.40 1.32
CA GLU A 8 11.11 -10.16 1.56
C GLU A 8 10.77 -8.66 1.63
N ALA A 9 11.69 -7.85 2.17
CA ALA A 9 11.55 -6.40 2.22
C ALA A 9 11.60 -5.77 0.81
N GLU A 10 12.52 -6.22 -0.05
CA GLU A 10 12.61 -5.75 -1.45
C GLU A 10 11.36 -6.13 -2.24
N LEU A 11 10.87 -7.38 -2.07
CA LEU A 11 9.63 -7.82 -2.70
C LEU A 11 8.43 -6.99 -2.23
N SER A 12 8.28 -6.79 -0.92
CA SER A 12 7.18 -5.99 -0.36
C SER A 12 7.18 -4.55 -0.89
N ASN A 13 8.36 -3.94 -1.02
CA ASN A 13 8.54 -2.58 -1.55
C ASN A 13 8.16 -2.44 -3.02
N ILE A 14 8.15 -3.54 -3.79
CA ILE A 14 7.75 -3.56 -5.20
C ILE A 14 6.27 -3.95 -5.33
N THR A 15 5.86 -5.00 -4.64
CA THR A 15 4.53 -5.62 -4.79
C THR A 15 3.42 -4.69 -4.30
N LEU A 16 3.58 -4.01 -3.17
CA LEU A 16 2.52 -3.17 -2.63
C LEU A 16 2.23 -1.94 -3.54
N PRO A 17 3.23 -1.17 -3.99
CA PRO A 17 2.99 -0.10 -4.97
C PRO A 17 2.43 -0.60 -6.30
N ALA A 18 2.86 -1.76 -6.79
CA ALA A 18 2.33 -2.35 -8.02
C ALA A 18 0.84 -2.71 -7.87
N LEU A 19 0.45 -3.30 -6.74
CA LEU A 19 -0.93 -3.64 -6.43
C LEU A 19 -1.81 -2.38 -6.34
N VAL A 20 -1.35 -1.32 -5.66
CA VAL A 20 -2.11 -0.06 -5.55
C VAL A 20 -2.34 0.57 -6.93
N ARG A 21 -1.33 0.54 -7.83
CA ARG A 21 -1.50 1.01 -9.21
C ARG A 21 -2.50 0.16 -10.00
N LEU A 22 -2.47 -1.17 -9.82
CA LEU A 22 -3.46 -2.05 -10.45
C LEU A 22 -4.87 -1.70 -9.98
N LEU A 23 -5.09 -1.50 -8.69
CA LEU A 23 -6.39 -1.10 -8.15
C LEU A 23 -6.87 0.24 -8.76
N GLN A 24 -5.97 1.20 -8.92
CA GLN A 24 -6.29 2.46 -9.60
C GLN A 24 -6.70 2.25 -11.07
N LEU A 25 -5.95 1.43 -11.81
CA LEU A 25 -6.23 1.09 -13.20
C LEU A 25 -7.59 0.43 -13.38
N GLU A 26 -7.97 -0.43 -12.45
CA GLU A 26 -9.27 -1.11 -12.42
C GLU A 26 -10.41 -0.22 -11.90
N GLY A 27 -10.13 1.05 -11.58
CA GLY A 27 -11.13 2.03 -11.17
C GLY A 27 -11.59 1.91 -9.72
N TYR A 28 -10.83 1.22 -8.86
CA TYR A 28 -11.13 1.20 -7.43
C TYR A 28 -10.89 2.56 -6.78
N ASP A 29 -11.77 2.90 -5.83
CA ASP A 29 -11.63 4.10 -5.01
C ASP A 29 -10.52 3.90 -3.96
N LEU A 30 -9.34 4.44 -4.25
CA LEU A 30 -8.19 4.34 -3.36
C LEU A 30 -8.39 5.10 -2.02
N ASP A 31 -9.19 6.17 -1.99
CA ASP A 31 -9.45 6.88 -0.73
C ASP A 31 -10.34 6.04 0.18
N LYS A 32 -11.36 5.39 -0.40
CA LYS A 32 -12.19 4.44 0.33
C LYS A 32 -11.36 3.28 0.88
N ILE A 33 -10.47 2.71 0.06
CA ILE A 33 -9.58 1.62 0.50
C ILE A 33 -8.67 2.08 1.65
N LEU A 34 -8.10 3.28 1.57
CA LEU A 34 -7.28 3.83 2.64
C LEU A 34 -8.08 4.01 3.94
N SER A 35 -9.29 4.54 3.84
CA SER A 35 -10.19 4.73 4.99
C SER A 35 -10.56 3.40 5.66
N GLU A 36 -10.94 2.39 4.88
CA GLU A 36 -11.24 1.05 5.40
C GLU A 36 -10.01 0.38 6.03
N TYR A 37 -8.83 0.56 5.42
CA TYR A 37 -7.58 0.06 5.97
C TYR A 37 -7.26 0.70 7.34
N GLN A 38 -7.38 2.03 7.43
CA GLN A 38 -7.17 2.78 8.68
C GLN A 38 -8.11 2.29 9.78
N GLU A 39 -9.42 2.20 9.51
CA GLU A 39 -10.41 1.74 10.47
C GLU A 39 -10.08 0.33 10.99
N LYS A 40 -9.80 -0.61 10.08
CA LYS A 40 -9.58 -2.01 10.42
C LYS A 40 -8.23 -2.25 11.11
N VAL A 41 -7.18 -1.51 10.77
CA VAL A 41 -5.87 -1.58 11.45
C VAL A 41 -5.95 -0.98 12.85
N LEU A 42 -6.55 0.20 12.99
CA LEU A 42 -6.75 0.82 14.31
C LEU A 42 -7.64 -0.05 15.19
N GLY A 43 -8.70 -0.62 14.62
CA GLY A 43 -9.63 -1.56 15.26
C GLY A 43 -9.08 -2.97 15.57
N ASN A 44 -7.78 -3.24 15.35
CA ASN A 44 -7.13 -4.56 15.54
C ASN A 44 -7.67 -5.69 14.64
N LEU A 45 -8.50 -5.40 13.64
CA LEU A 45 -9.08 -6.43 12.77
C LEU A 45 -8.06 -6.99 11.77
N LEU A 46 -7.08 -6.17 11.37
CA LEU A 46 -6.05 -6.53 10.39
C LEU A 46 -4.65 -6.70 10.98
N SER A 47 -4.38 -6.12 12.16
CA SER A 47 -3.09 -6.31 12.82
C SER A 47 -3.23 -6.27 14.35
N GLY A 48 -2.62 -7.24 15.03
CA GLY A 48 -2.41 -7.23 16.49
C GLY A 48 -1.18 -6.41 16.89
N SER A 49 -0.67 -5.58 15.99
CA SER A 49 0.59 -4.84 16.15
C SER A 49 0.45 -3.68 17.14
N SER A 50 1.59 -3.21 17.68
CA SER A 50 1.62 -2.05 18.57
C SER A 50 1.08 -0.78 17.88
N PRO A 51 0.54 0.20 18.64
CA PRO A 51 -0.02 1.42 18.08
C PRO A 51 0.93 2.17 17.13
N GLN A 52 2.22 2.18 17.44
CA GLN A 52 3.25 2.83 16.61
C GLN A 52 3.35 2.18 15.22
N LEU A 53 3.35 0.84 15.16
CA LEU A 53 3.40 0.11 13.89
C LEU A 53 2.13 0.31 13.07
N LYS A 54 0.97 0.44 13.73
CA LYS A 54 -0.30 0.77 13.08
C LYS A 54 -0.24 2.12 12.36
N HIS A 55 0.26 3.15 13.04
CA HIS A 55 0.40 4.47 12.42
C HIS A 55 1.43 4.46 11.28
N GLN A 56 2.55 3.75 11.44
CA GLN A 56 3.57 3.64 10.40
C GLN A 56 3.05 2.94 9.14
N THR A 57 2.28 1.85 9.29
CA THR A 57 1.74 1.14 8.13
C THR A 57 0.66 1.94 7.39
N ILE A 58 -0.15 2.70 8.13
CA ILE A 58 -1.11 3.66 7.54
C ILE A 58 -0.38 4.74 6.74
N ALA A 59 0.61 5.40 7.34
CA ALA A 59 1.37 6.45 6.67
C ALA A 59 2.13 5.93 5.44
N HIS A 60 2.62 4.68 5.50
CA HIS A 60 3.26 4.03 4.38
C HIS A 60 2.28 3.80 3.21
N LEU A 61 1.08 3.27 3.48
CA LEU A 61 0.05 3.07 2.46
C LEU A 61 -0.43 4.40 1.85
N GLU A 62 -0.62 5.44 2.68
CA GLU A 62 -1.00 6.78 2.23
C GLU A 62 0.02 7.36 1.23
N LYS A 63 1.32 7.22 1.51
CA LYS A 63 2.38 7.65 0.60
C LYS A 63 2.32 6.91 -0.74
N ILE A 64 2.05 5.61 -0.72
CA ILE A 64 1.95 4.80 -1.93
C ILE A 64 0.74 5.23 -2.77
N ILE A 65 -0.42 5.43 -2.14
CA ILE A 65 -1.64 5.90 -2.83
C ILE A 65 -1.43 7.29 -3.41
N SER A 66 -0.83 8.21 -2.65
CA SER A 66 -0.50 9.57 -3.14
C SER A 66 0.42 9.52 -4.36
N THR A 67 1.41 8.62 -4.34
CA THR A 67 2.30 8.39 -5.49
C THR A 67 1.53 7.86 -6.70
N ALA A 68 0.67 6.86 -6.52
CA ALA A 68 -0.11 6.27 -7.60
C ALA A 68 -1.10 7.27 -8.23
N LYS A 69 -1.77 8.09 -7.42
CA LYS A 69 -2.67 9.16 -7.88
C LYS A 69 -1.96 10.27 -8.65
N SER A 70 -0.72 10.56 -8.29
CA SER A 70 0.10 11.56 -8.96
C SER A 70 0.74 11.04 -10.25
N ASP A 71 0.70 9.73 -10.49
CA ASP A 71 1.25 9.09 -11.68
C ASP A 71 0.35 9.42 -12.89
N ASP A 72 0.79 10.41 -13.68
CA ASP A 72 0.08 10.93 -14.87
C ASP A 72 -0.16 9.85 -15.94
N LEU A 73 0.60 8.75 -15.87
CA LEU A 73 0.52 7.58 -16.75
C LEU A 73 -0.83 6.84 -16.70
N LEU A 74 -1.64 7.06 -15.65
CA LEU A 74 -2.93 6.38 -15.45
C LEU A 74 -4.14 7.29 -15.73
N LYS A 75 -3.92 8.56 -16.11
CA LYS A 75 -5.00 9.47 -16.55
C LYS A 75 -5.29 9.19 -18.03
N LYS A 76 -6.10 8.18 -18.30
CA LYS A 76 -6.71 7.97 -19.62
C LYS A 76 -8.00 8.79 -19.76
#